data_AF-I3UR83-F1
#
_entry.id   AF-I3UR83-F1
#
_cell.length_a   1.000
_cell.length_b   1.000
_cell.length_c   1.000
_cell.angle_alpha   90.00
_cell.angle_beta   90.00
_cell.angle_gamma   90.00
#
_symmetry.space_group_name_H-M   'P 1'
#
loop_
_entity.id
_entity.type
_entity.pdbx_description
1 polymer ?
#
loop_
_entity_poly.entity_id
_entity_poly.type
_entity_poly.pdbx_seq_one_letter_code
_entity_poly.pdbx_strand_id
1 'polypeptide(L)'
;MDWMLSKQRLKMHRFTFHLSPLLFVALMLPWFAQAGPQLDVGTLYDYLEPGKGTYAKRVYNRGDSTAFVKVSVVELVYDGQAEPREVDIEELPFDQRSVVASPARMIIPARGMQAVRLLYRGERNQERYYRLRFVPVVPEQDDSFALDKTELDAYRKELSAGVQFLAGYGTILITKPAATRYQTSIERVGGKWTVRNEGNATVLLDNVEACVLVQDECDPPAKYHLRPGRTREFVEKPGLEYRFELVEGDARKAMNFKAE
;
A
#
# COMPACT_ATOMS: atom_id res chain seq x y z
N MET A 1 -33.29 72.95 8.96
CA MET A 1 -32.60 73.94 9.82
C MET A 1 -31.43 73.24 10.48
N ASP A 2 -30.26 73.47 9.90
CA ASP A 2 -28.90 73.45 10.43
C ASP A 2 -28.52 72.56 11.62
N TRP A 3 -27.67 71.57 11.32
CA TRP A 3 -26.30 71.40 11.81
C TRP A 3 -26.00 71.80 13.26
N MET A 4 -25.52 70.83 14.05
CA MET A 4 -24.19 70.95 14.64
C MET A 4 -23.58 69.61 15.05
N LEU A 5 -22.43 69.34 14.43
CA LEU A 5 -21.50 68.24 14.67
C LEU A 5 -20.86 68.36 16.06
N SER A 6 -20.79 67.25 16.80
CA SER A 6 -19.80 67.07 17.87
C SER A 6 -18.88 65.91 17.51
N LYS A 7 -17.65 66.25 17.15
CA LYS A 7 -16.56 65.32 16.85
C LYS A 7 -15.98 64.81 18.16
N GLN A 8 -16.16 63.53 18.47
CA GLN A 8 -15.28 62.82 19.42
C GLN A 8 -14.22 62.04 18.62
N ARG A 9 -12.99 62.58 18.61
CA ARG A 9 -11.78 61.85 18.25
C ARG A 9 -11.27 61.14 19.50
N LEU A 10 -11.15 59.81 19.50
CA LEU A 10 -10.20 59.15 20.42
C LEU A 10 -9.58 57.88 19.82
N LYS A 11 -8.30 58.06 19.46
CA LYS A 11 -7.14 57.15 19.52
C LYS A 11 -7.30 55.71 18.99
N MET A 12 -6.91 55.52 17.72
CA MET A 12 -6.30 54.27 17.29
C MET A 12 -4.99 54.05 18.07
N HIS A 13 -4.95 53.06 18.96
CA HIS A 13 -3.69 52.53 19.46
C HIS A 13 -2.98 51.81 18.30
N ARG A 14 -1.86 52.38 17.84
CA ARG A 14 -0.88 51.67 17.03
C ARG A 14 -0.30 50.56 17.91
N PHE A 15 -0.85 49.35 17.82
CA PHE A 15 -0.15 48.15 18.24
C PHE A 15 1.02 47.96 17.28
N THR A 16 2.17 48.51 17.63
CA THR A 16 3.44 48.14 16.99
C THR A 16 3.74 46.70 17.39
N PHE A 17 3.35 45.75 16.53
CA PHE A 17 3.85 44.38 16.61
C PHE A 17 5.37 44.44 16.41
N HIS A 18 6.13 44.45 17.50
CA HIS A 18 7.54 44.12 17.46
C HIS A 18 7.63 42.61 17.14
N LEU A 19 7.57 42.27 15.84
CA LEU A 19 7.94 40.93 15.38
C LEU A 19 9.38 40.69 15.82
N SER A 20 9.54 39.82 16.82
CA SER A 20 10.85 39.44 17.33
C SER A 20 11.71 38.92 16.17
N PRO A 21 12.95 39.40 15.98
CA PRO A 21 13.83 38.92 14.92
C PRO A 21 14.14 37.41 15.01
N LEU A 22 13.92 36.79 16.17
CA LEU A 22 13.97 35.33 16.36
C LEU A 22 12.90 34.57 15.54
N LEU A 23 11.73 35.17 15.31
CA LEU A 23 10.65 34.53 14.54
C LEU A 23 10.99 34.48 13.03
N PHE A 24 11.77 35.45 12.54
CA PHE A 24 12.24 35.49 11.15
C PHE A 24 13.37 34.48 10.88
N VAL A 25 14.21 34.17 11.86
CA VAL A 25 15.28 33.16 11.72
C VAL A 25 14.70 31.74 11.68
N ALA A 26 13.62 31.47 12.41
CA ALA A 26 12.94 30.17 12.36
C ALA A 26 12.25 29.86 11.02
N LEU A 27 11.84 30.89 10.27
CA LEU A 27 11.26 30.78 8.92
C LEU A 27 12.31 30.59 7.81
N MET A 28 13.60 30.72 8.12
CA MET A 28 14.72 30.55 7.18
C MET A 28 15.47 29.23 7.37
N LEU A 29 15.00 28.35 8.26
CA LEU A 29 15.49 26.98 8.28
C LEU A 29 15.04 26.33 6.96
N PRO A 30 15.96 25.99 6.04
CA PRO A 30 15.57 25.23 4.87
C PRO A 30 14.91 23.97 5.39
N TRP A 31 13.66 23.74 4.98
CA TRP A 31 13.12 22.39 5.04
C TRP A 31 14.14 21.53 4.33
N PHE A 32 14.83 20.67 5.07
CA PHE A 32 15.67 19.63 4.51
C PHE A 32 14.75 18.76 3.67
N ALA A 33 14.59 19.13 2.40
CA ALA A 33 13.98 18.27 1.40
C ALA A 33 14.88 17.04 1.37
N GLN A 34 14.35 15.93 1.85
CA GLN A 34 15.00 14.63 1.77
C GLN A 34 15.05 14.28 0.28
N ALA A 35 16.15 14.61 -0.38
CA ALA A 35 16.40 14.31 -1.78
C ALA A 35 16.86 12.85 -1.87
N GLY A 36 16.14 12.06 -2.65
CA GLY A 36 16.59 10.80 -3.23
C GLY A 36 15.44 9.86 -3.57
N PRO A 37 15.67 8.54 -3.68
CA PRO A 37 14.72 7.66 -4.35
C PRO A 37 13.49 7.41 -3.46
N GLN A 38 12.32 7.46 -4.07
CA GLN A 38 11.05 7.20 -3.40
C GLN A 38 10.23 6.22 -4.23
N LEU A 39 10.20 4.96 -3.84
CA LEU A 39 9.45 3.95 -4.58
C LEU A 39 7.95 4.06 -4.33
N ASP A 40 7.18 3.79 -5.39
CA ASP A 40 5.73 3.63 -5.41
C ASP A 40 5.43 2.35 -6.19
N VAL A 41 4.92 1.34 -5.48
CA VAL A 41 4.59 0.02 -6.03
C VAL A 41 3.11 -0.09 -6.45
N GLY A 42 2.35 1.00 -6.41
CA GLY A 42 0.90 0.97 -6.65
C GLY A 42 0.16 0.14 -5.60
N THR A 43 -0.70 -0.78 -6.07
CA THR A 43 -1.48 -1.68 -5.20
C THR A 43 -0.60 -2.56 -4.33
N LEU A 44 -0.97 -2.79 -3.08
CA LEU A 44 -0.23 -3.74 -2.22
C LEU A 44 -0.64 -5.20 -2.45
N TYR A 45 -1.78 -5.42 -3.11
CA TYR A 45 -2.28 -6.75 -3.44
C TYR A 45 -2.60 -6.82 -4.93
N ASP A 46 -2.09 -7.86 -5.58
CA ASP A 46 -2.32 -8.15 -6.97
C ASP A 46 -2.89 -9.56 -7.13
N TYR A 47 -3.65 -9.78 -8.19
CA TYR A 47 -4.32 -11.05 -8.44
C TYR A 47 -3.87 -11.64 -9.78
N LEU A 48 -3.46 -12.90 -9.75
CA LEU A 48 -3.23 -13.69 -10.95
C LEU A 48 -4.44 -14.56 -11.23
N GLU A 49 -5.24 -14.13 -12.20
CA GLU A 49 -6.47 -14.80 -12.62
C GLU A 49 -6.24 -16.23 -13.14
N PRO A 50 -7.26 -17.10 -13.08
CA PRO A 50 -7.20 -18.44 -13.65
C PRO A 50 -6.78 -18.40 -15.13
N GLY A 51 -5.94 -19.35 -15.54
CA GLY A 51 -5.42 -19.44 -16.91
C GLY A 51 -4.36 -18.40 -17.30
N LYS A 52 -4.02 -17.43 -16.43
CA LYS A 52 -2.94 -16.46 -16.68
C LYS A 52 -1.61 -16.94 -16.09
N GLY A 53 -0.59 -17.13 -16.92
CA GLY A 53 0.75 -17.54 -16.46
C GLY A 53 1.66 -16.37 -16.08
N THR A 54 1.31 -15.13 -16.44
CA THR A 54 2.18 -13.97 -16.25
C THR A 54 1.44 -12.76 -15.69
N TYR A 55 2.14 -11.98 -14.86
CA TYR A 55 1.69 -10.68 -14.38
C TYR A 55 2.83 -9.65 -14.52
N ALA A 56 2.51 -8.37 -14.71
CA ALA A 56 3.51 -7.30 -14.80
C ALA A 56 3.22 -6.25 -13.73
N LYS A 57 4.14 -6.10 -12.77
CA LYS A 57 4.06 -5.12 -11.70
C LYS A 57 4.87 -3.90 -12.08
N ARG A 58 4.24 -2.73 -12.10
CA ARG A 58 4.93 -1.44 -12.34
C ARG A 58 5.39 -0.86 -11.01
N VAL A 59 6.64 -0.39 -10.99
CA VAL A 59 7.24 0.30 -9.86
C VAL A 59 7.73 1.66 -10.35
N TYR A 60 7.25 2.70 -9.70
CA TYR A 60 7.58 4.08 -10.00
C TYR A 60 8.62 4.56 -8.99
N ASN A 61 9.53 5.42 -9.45
CA ASN A 61 10.38 6.20 -8.57
C ASN A 61 9.85 7.65 -8.60
N ARG A 62 9.23 8.10 -7.51
CA ARG A 62 8.74 9.48 -7.34
C ARG A 62 9.83 10.44 -6.86
N GLY A 63 10.99 9.90 -6.52
CA GLY A 63 12.16 10.63 -6.07
C GLY A 63 12.88 11.38 -7.17
N ASP A 64 13.90 12.13 -6.78
CA ASP A 64 14.75 12.96 -7.62
C ASP A 64 16.12 12.36 -7.95
N SER A 65 16.46 11.19 -7.39
CA SER A 65 17.62 10.39 -7.76
C SER A 65 17.25 8.98 -8.24
N THR A 66 18.19 8.29 -8.88
CA THR A 66 17.99 6.92 -9.39
C THR A 66 17.86 5.90 -8.25
N ALA A 67 16.91 4.97 -8.38
CA ALA A 67 16.71 3.87 -7.45
C ALA A 67 17.27 2.56 -8.03
N PHE A 68 18.19 1.92 -7.30
CA PHE A 68 18.62 0.54 -7.56
C PHE A 68 17.81 -0.38 -6.66
N VAL A 69 17.05 -1.30 -7.24
CA VAL A 69 16.05 -2.09 -6.50
C VAL A 69 16.31 -3.58 -6.70
N LYS A 70 16.49 -4.32 -5.60
CA LYS A 70 16.45 -5.79 -5.59
C LYS A 70 15.02 -6.25 -5.42
N VAL A 71 14.59 -7.19 -6.27
CA VAL A 71 13.28 -7.85 -6.19
C VAL A 71 13.49 -9.27 -5.71
N SER A 72 12.82 -9.65 -4.62
CA SER A 72 12.79 -11.04 -4.14
C SER A 72 11.37 -11.53 -3.94
N VAL A 73 11.17 -12.85 -4.04
CA VAL A 73 9.87 -13.51 -3.88
C VAL A 73 9.94 -14.61 -2.83
N VAL A 74 9.04 -14.57 -1.85
CA VAL A 74 8.81 -15.68 -0.93
C VAL A 74 7.36 -16.16 -1.04
N GLU A 75 7.13 -17.45 -0.83
CA GLU A 75 5.78 -17.99 -0.70
C GLU A 75 5.29 -17.83 0.74
N LEU A 76 4.05 -17.38 0.90
CA LEU A 76 3.36 -17.31 2.18
C LEU A 76 2.48 -18.55 2.34
N VAL A 77 2.93 -19.50 3.16
CA VAL A 77 2.20 -20.73 3.46
C VAL A 77 1.43 -20.55 4.75
N TYR A 78 0.11 -20.70 4.67
CA TYR A 78 -0.77 -20.55 5.83
C TYR A 78 -1.18 -21.89 6.41
N ASP A 79 -0.98 -22.04 7.72
CA ASP A 79 -1.47 -23.17 8.49
C ASP A 79 -2.61 -22.69 9.41
N GLY A 80 -3.83 -22.73 8.89
CA GLY A 80 -5.03 -22.28 9.59
C GLY A 80 -5.07 -20.78 9.87
N GLN A 81 -5.05 -20.42 11.15
CA GLN A 81 -5.36 -19.07 11.65
C GLN A 81 -4.13 -18.25 12.08
N ALA A 82 -2.96 -18.87 12.13
CA ALA A 82 -1.72 -18.21 12.52
C ALA A 82 -1.17 -17.32 11.39
N GLU A 83 -0.14 -16.54 11.72
CA GLU A 83 0.69 -15.84 10.74
C GLU A 83 1.26 -16.85 9.72
N PRO A 84 1.38 -16.47 8.43
CA PRO A 84 1.94 -17.34 7.43
C PRO A 84 3.42 -17.62 7.73
N ARG A 85 3.85 -18.84 7.43
CA ARG A 85 5.26 -19.15 7.32
C ARG A 85 5.75 -18.71 5.95
N GLU A 86 6.88 -18.01 5.93
CA GLU A 86 7.54 -17.68 4.68
C GLU A 86 8.44 -18.84 4.22
N VAL A 87 8.34 -19.20 2.94
CA VAL A 87 9.23 -20.14 2.27
C VAL A 87 10.02 -19.35 1.25
N ASP A 88 11.35 -19.37 1.38
CA ASP A 88 12.22 -18.83 0.35
C ASP A 88 12.23 -19.78 -0.86
N ILE A 89 11.56 -19.36 -1.93
CA ILE A 89 11.51 -20.13 -3.18
C ILE A 89 12.70 -19.79 -4.10
N GLU A 90 13.52 -18.80 -3.75
CA GLU A 90 14.71 -18.43 -4.52
C GLU A 90 15.90 -19.35 -4.22
N GLU A 91 15.91 -20.03 -3.08
CA GLU A 91 16.87 -21.10 -2.75
C GLU A 91 16.66 -22.36 -3.62
N LEU A 92 15.47 -22.52 -4.21
CA LEU A 92 15.17 -23.64 -5.09
C LEU A 92 15.87 -23.50 -6.46
N PRO A 93 16.18 -24.65 -7.13
CA PRO A 93 16.55 -24.67 -8.54
C PRO A 93 15.54 -23.89 -9.39
N PHE A 94 16.02 -23.17 -10.41
CA PHE A 94 15.21 -22.24 -11.20
C PHE A 94 13.95 -22.87 -11.81
N ASP A 95 14.03 -24.13 -12.23
CA ASP A 95 12.95 -24.92 -12.79
C ASP A 95 11.89 -25.35 -11.76
N GLN A 96 12.23 -25.33 -10.47
CA GLN A 96 11.33 -25.68 -9.37
C GLN A 96 10.65 -24.47 -8.73
N ARG A 97 11.05 -23.24 -9.10
CA ARG A 97 10.44 -22.02 -8.57
C ARG A 97 9.02 -21.85 -9.11
N SER A 98 8.04 -21.80 -8.21
CA SER A 98 6.64 -21.60 -8.60
C SER A 98 6.38 -20.20 -9.17
N VAL A 99 7.17 -19.20 -8.77
CA VAL A 99 7.16 -17.84 -9.29
C VAL A 99 8.57 -17.40 -9.60
N VAL A 100 8.76 -16.79 -10.77
CA VAL A 100 10.01 -16.14 -11.16
C VAL A 100 9.73 -14.67 -11.43
N ALA A 101 10.45 -13.77 -10.76
CA ALA A 101 10.44 -12.33 -11.02
C ALA A 101 11.60 -11.96 -11.96
N SER A 102 11.29 -11.22 -13.03
CA SER A 102 12.29 -10.78 -14.01
C SER A 102 12.04 -9.34 -14.50
N PRO A 103 13.04 -8.44 -14.43
CA PRO A 103 14.36 -8.67 -13.84
C PRO A 103 14.28 -8.70 -12.29
N ALA A 104 15.19 -9.43 -11.64
CA ALA A 104 15.31 -9.42 -10.17
C ALA A 104 16.05 -8.16 -9.65
N ARG A 105 16.58 -7.35 -10.56
CA ARG A 105 17.33 -6.12 -10.29
C ARG A 105 16.83 -5.04 -11.24
N MET A 106 16.39 -3.92 -10.70
CA MET A 106 15.84 -2.81 -11.48
C MET A 106 16.66 -1.54 -11.22
N ILE A 107 16.83 -0.75 -12.28
CA ILE A 107 17.45 0.58 -12.22
C ILE A 107 16.36 1.54 -12.67
N ILE A 108 15.75 2.23 -11.71
CA ILE A 108 14.60 3.10 -11.96
C ILE A 108 15.08 4.55 -11.87
N PRO A 109 15.21 5.27 -13.01
CA PRO A 109 15.65 6.66 -13.00
C PRO A 109 14.76 7.55 -12.13
N ALA A 110 15.29 8.71 -11.71
CA ALA A 110 14.50 9.74 -11.05
C ALA A 110 13.21 10.04 -11.84
N ARG A 111 12.08 10.10 -11.13
CA ARG A 111 10.74 10.31 -11.74
C ARG A 111 10.36 9.28 -12.81
N GLY A 112 11.05 8.15 -12.85
CA GLY A 112 10.90 7.07 -13.83
C GLY A 112 9.99 5.93 -13.37
N MET A 113 9.89 4.91 -14.22
CA MET A 113 9.13 3.69 -13.95
C MET A 113 9.82 2.50 -14.61
N GLN A 114 9.84 1.37 -13.90
CA GLN A 114 10.21 0.07 -14.48
C GLN A 114 9.19 -0.98 -14.07
N ALA A 115 9.01 -1.99 -14.92
CA ALA A 115 8.14 -3.12 -14.62
C ALA A 115 8.96 -4.39 -14.34
N VAL A 116 8.55 -5.14 -13.32
CA VAL A 116 8.96 -6.53 -13.12
C VAL A 116 7.87 -7.46 -13.65
N ARG A 117 8.26 -8.45 -14.45
CA ARG A 117 7.35 -9.50 -14.92
C ARG A 117 7.46 -10.72 -14.01
N LEU A 118 6.31 -11.20 -13.58
CA LEU A 118 6.15 -12.40 -12.77
C LEU A 118 5.68 -13.51 -13.68
N LEU A 119 6.40 -14.63 -13.67
CA LEU A 119 6.02 -15.84 -14.37
C LEU A 119 5.65 -16.90 -13.34
N TYR A 120 4.39 -17.30 -13.36
CA TYR A 120 3.83 -18.33 -12.48
C TYR A 120 3.83 -19.69 -13.18
N ARG A 121 4.40 -20.69 -12.51
CA ARG A 121 4.50 -22.08 -12.98
C ARG A 121 4.12 -23.10 -11.89
N GLY A 122 3.64 -22.62 -10.74
CA GLY A 122 3.21 -23.49 -9.64
C GLY A 122 1.88 -24.19 -9.88
N GLU A 123 1.53 -25.12 -8.98
CA GLU A 123 0.23 -25.81 -8.97
C GLU A 123 -0.96 -24.86 -8.79
N ARG A 124 -2.14 -25.23 -9.30
CA ARG A 124 -3.38 -24.41 -9.22
C ARG A 124 -4.57 -25.14 -8.62
N ASN A 125 -4.30 -26.12 -7.78
CA ASN A 125 -5.30 -26.85 -6.98
C ASN A 125 -5.91 -25.98 -5.87
N GLN A 126 -5.13 -25.04 -5.32
CA GLN A 126 -5.56 -24.11 -4.27
C GLN A 126 -5.05 -22.69 -4.53
N GLU A 127 -5.58 -21.73 -3.79
CA GLU A 127 -5.09 -20.35 -3.82
C GLU A 127 -3.71 -20.29 -3.13
N ARG A 128 -2.74 -19.65 -3.78
CA ARG A 128 -1.37 -19.48 -3.23
C ARG A 128 -0.98 -18.01 -3.20
N TYR A 129 -0.13 -17.66 -2.25
CA TYR A 129 0.18 -16.28 -1.90
C TYR A 129 1.69 -16.08 -1.93
N TYR A 130 2.14 -15.00 -2.56
CA TYR A 130 3.56 -14.69 -2.67
C TYR A 130 3.81 -13.26 -2.23
N ARG A 131 4.80 -13.06 -1.38
CA ARG A 131 5.27 -11.73 -1.01
C ARG A 131 6.42 -11.34 -1.93
N LEU A 132 6.21 -10.29 -2.70
CA LEU A 132 7.24 -9.64 -3.50
C LEU A 132 7.83 -8.49 -2.72
N ARG A 133 9.14 -8.50 -2.52
CA ARG A 133 9.86 -7.42 -1.86
C ARG A 133 10.59 -6.58 -2.89
N PHE A 134 10.41 -5.28 -2.81
CA PHE A 134 11.11 -4.27 -3.59
C PHE A 134 11.99 -3.50 -2.62
N VAL A 135 13.28 -3.84 -2.59
CA VAL A 135 14.23 -3.27 -1.63
C VAL A 135 15.17 -2.34 -2.38
N PRO A 136 15.08 -1.01 -2.19
CA PRO A 136 16.10 -0.11 -2.67
C PRO A 136 17.42 -0.40 -1.95
N VAL A 137 18.51 -0.46 -2.69
CA VAL A 137 19.85 -0.79 -2.21
C VAL A 137 20.86 0.23 -2.70
N VAL A 138 21.96 0.37 -1.96
CA VAL A 138 23.18 0.97 -2.50
C VAL A 138 23.89 -0.14 -3.29
N PRO A 139 24.04 -0.01 -4.62
CA PRO A 139 24.67 -1.06 -5.42
C PRO A 139 26.14 -1.21 -5.01
N GLU A 140 26.58 -2.46 -4.98
CA GLU A 140 27.99 -2.82 -4.90
C GLU A 140 28.50 -3.30 -6.27
N GLN A 141 29.82 -3.39 -6.44
CA GLN A 141 30.43 -3.81 -7.71
C GLN A 141 29.96 -5.21 -8.15
N ASP A 142 29.69 -6.11 -7.20
CA ASP A 142 29.26 -7.48 -7.47
C ASP A 142 27.72 -7.66 -7.46
N ASP A 143 26.95 -6.58 -7.27
CA ASP A 143 25.49 -6.66 -7.17
C ASP A 143 24.79 -6.90 -8.52
N SER A 144 25.53 -7.16 -9.60
CA SER A 144 25.00 -7.49 -10.93
C SER A 144 24.07 -6.42 -11.52
N PHE A 145 24.21 -5.15 -11.09
CA PHE A 145 23.61 -3.98 -11.75
C PHE A 145 24.42 -3.52 -12.97
N ALA A 146 25.59 -4.13 -13.21
CA ALA A 146 26.50 -3.85 -14.33
C ALA A 146 26.99 -2.39 -14.37
N LEU A 147 27.23 -1.80 -13.19
CA LEU A 147 27.82 -0.46 -13.05
C LEU A 147 29.35 -0.53 -12.99
N ASP A 148 30.01 0.47 -13.51
CA ASP A 148 31.45 0.64 -13.33
C ASP A 148 31.81 1.32 -11.99
N LYS A 149 33.11 1.39 -11.65
CA LYS A 149 33.58 1.99 -10.39
C LYS A 149 33.24 3.48 -10.30
N THR A 150 33.32 4.19 -11.42
CA THR A 150 33.05 5.64 -11.48
C THR A 150 31.59 5.96 -11.23
N GLU A 151 30.67 5.18 -11.80
CA GLU A 151 29.22 5.29 -11.59
C GLU A 151 28.85 4.97 -10.13
N LEU A 152 29.45 3.91 -9.56
CA LEU A 152 29.24 3.54 -8.16
C LEU A 152 29.71 4.63 -7.19
N ASP A 153 30.89 5.20 -7.42
CA ASP A 153 31.45 6.24 -6.57
C ASP A 153 30.64 7.54 -6.67
N ALA A 154 30.15 7.88 -7.86
CA ALA A 154 29.26 9.03 -8.06
C ALA A 154 27.94 8.85 -7.28
N TYR A 155 27.33 7.67 -7.39
CA TYR A 155 26.07 7.37 -6.69
C TYR A 155 26.24 7.34 -5.17
N ARG A 156 27.33 6.75 -4.67
CA ARG A 156 27.65 6.76 -3.23
C ARG A 156 27.82 8.18 -2.71
N LYS A 157 28.49 9.06 -3.47
CA LYS A 157 28.64 10.47 -3.09
C LYS A 157 27.29 11.18 -3.00
N GLU A 158 26.41 10.97 -3.97
CA GLU A 158 25.06 11.52 -4.00
C GLU A 158 24.24 11.09 -2.77
N LEU A 159 24.25 9.79 -2.44
CA LEU A 159 23.55 9.25 -1.27
C LEU A 159 24.19 9.65 0.07
N SER A 160 25.52 9.81 0.11
CA SER A 160 26.27 10.09 1.35
C SER A 160 26.11 11.52 1.89
N ALA A 161 25.35 12.38 1.20
CA ALA A 161 25.04 13.75 1.61
C ALA A 161 24.03 13.84 2.78
N GLY A 162 23.89 12.79 3.59
CA GLY A 162 23.02 12.72 4.77
C GLY A 162 22.70 11.29 5.19
N VAL A 163 21.93 11.13 6.27
CA VAL A 163 21.31 9.84 6.62
C VAL A 163 20.07 9.69 5.76
N GLN A 164 20.16 8.90 4.69
CA GLN A 164 19.03 8.63 3.81
C GLN A 164 18.37 7.29 4.15
N PHE A 165 17.07 7.34 4.49
CA PHE A 165 16.26 6.15 4.71
C PHE A 165 15.66 5.67 3.38
N LEU A 166 16.03 4.46 2.96
CA LEU A 166 15.48 3.79 1.78
C LEU A 166 14.33 2.87 2.20
N ALA A 167 13.10 3.28 1.92
CA ALA A 167 11.92 2.48 2.24
C ALA A 167 11.74 1.32 1.24
N GLY A 168 11.79 0.09 1.75
CA GLY A 168 11.41 -1.11 1.00
C GLY A 168 9.92 -1.38 1.07
N TYR A 169 9.37 -2.03 0.04
CA TYR A 169 7.95 -2.38 -0.04
C TYR A 169 7.74 -3.88 -0.17
N GLY A 170 6.71 -4.40 0.51
CA GLY A 170 6.21 -5.76 0.34
C GLY A 170 4.81 -5.72 -0.30
N THR A 171 4.64 -6.37 -1.44
CA THR A 171 3.32 -6.56 -2.08
C THR A 171 2.97 -8.05 -2.10
N ILE A 172 1.69 -8.38 -2.14
CA ILE A 172 1.20 -9.75 -2.18
C ILE A 172 0.62 -10.05 -3.55
N LEU A 173 1.17 -11.05 -4.24
CA LEU A 173 0.53 -11.67 -5.39
C LEU A 173 -0.33 -12.86 -4.90
N ILE A 174 -1.63 -12.77 -5.15
CA ILE A 174 -2.59 -13.85 -4.88
C ILE A 174 -2.84 -14.58 -6.20
N THR A 175 -2.52 -15.87 -6.22
CA THR A 175 -2.69 -16.71 -7.41
C THR A 175 -3.92 -17.59 -7.24
N LYS A 176 -4.94 -17.33 -8.06
CA LYS A 176 -6.22 -18.02 -7.94
C LYS A 176 -6.12 -19.49 -8.41
N PRO A 177 -6.91 -20.40 -7.81
CA PRO A 177 -7.04 -21.77 -8.31
C PRO A 177 -7.48 -21.80 -9.78
N ALA A 178 -7.23 -22.91 -10.48
CA ALA A 178 -7.71 -23.07 -11.85
C ALA A 178 -9.24 -23.12 -11.92
N ALA A 179 -9.87 -23.82 -10.96
CA ALA A 179 -11.32 -23.91 -10.79
C ALA A 179 -11.76 -23.02 -9.62
N THR A 180 -11.83 -21.71 -9.86
CA THR A 180 -12.26 -20.73 -8.85
C THR A 180 -13.75 -20.86 -8.55
N ARG A 181 -14.09 -20.94 -7.26
CA ARG A 181 -15.44 -20.94 -6.70
C ARG A 181 -15.53 -19.90 -5.59
N TYR A 182 -16.43 -18.95 -5.77
CA TYR A 182 -16.82 -17.98 -4.75
C TYR A 182 -18.05 -18.47 -4.02
N GLN A 183 -18.05 -18.32 -2.69
CA GLN A 183 -19.17 -18.63 -1.84
C GLN A 183 -19.00 -17.86 -0.53
N THR A 184 -19.88 -16.89 -0.29
CA THR A 184 -19.84 -16.07 0.93
C THR A 184 -21.15 -16.21 1.68
N SER A 185 -21.08 -16.58 2.96
CA SER A 185 -22.23 -16.59 3.86
C SER A 185 -22.18 -15.39 4.81
N ILE A 186 -23.35 -14.89 5.19
CA ILE A 186 -23.51 -13.74 6.08
C ILE A 186 -24.55 -14.11 7.13
N GLU A 187 -24.13 -14.09 8.39
CA GLU A 187 -24.96 -14.45 9.53
C GLU A 187 -25.04 -13.29 10.51
N ARG A 188 -26.20 -13.10 11.13
CA ARG A 188 -26.43 -12.10 12.17
C ARG A 188 -26.88 -12.81 13.44
N VAL A 189 -26.02 -12.85 14.46
CA VAL A 189 -26.30 -13.57 15.71
C VAL A 189 -25.66 -12.82 16.88
N GLY A 190 -26.42 -12.57 17.95
CA GLY A 190 -25.88 -11.99 19.19
C GLY A 190 -25.34 -10.57 19.04
N GLY A 191 -25.99 -9.73 18.23
CA GLY A 191 -25.58 -8.33 18.02
C GLY A 191 -24.30 -8.18 17.19
N LYS A 192 -23.98 -9.15 16.34
CA LYS A 192 -22.88 -9.07 15.38
C LYS A 192 -23.27 -9.66 14.04
N TRP A 193 -22.70 -9.09 12.98
CA TRP A 193 -22.70 -9.64 11.64
C TRP A 193 -21.39 -10.38 11.41
N THR A 194 -21.45 -11.59 10.84
CA THR A 194 -20.29 -12.39 10.48
C THR A 194 -20.34 -12.69 8.99
N VAL A 195 -19.33 -12.22 8.25
CA VAL A 195 -19.11 -12.56 6.84
C VAL A 195 -18.09 -13.68 6.78
N ARG A 196 -18.41 -14.80 6.12
CA ARG A 196 -17.53 -15.98 6.01
C ARG A 196 -17.29 -16.32 4.54
N ASN A 197 -16.02 -16.51 4.17
CA ASN A 197 -15.65 -17.06 2.88
C ASN A 197 -15.61 -18.59 2.94
N GLU A 198 -16.57 -19.24 2.30
CA GLU A 198 -16.70 -20.70 2.14
C GLU A 198 -16.24 -21.19 0.75
N GLY A 199 -15.81 -20.26 -0.10
CA GLY A 199 -15.21 -20.51 -1.40
C GLY A 199 -13.76 -21.02 -1.31
N ASN A 200 -13.12 -21.15 -2.48
CA ASN A 200 -11.71 -21.53 -2.59
C ASN A 200 -10.81 -20.39 -3.13
N ALA A 201 -11.35 -19.18 -3.28
CA ALA A 201 -10.62 -17.99 -3.66
C ALA A 201 -10.95 -16.82 -2.72
N THR A 202 -10.00 -15.89 -2.57
CA THR A 202 -10.16 -14.68 -1.76
C THR A 202 -11.32 -13.82 -2.28
N VAL A 203 -12.19 -13.40 -1.37
CA VAL A 203 -13.24 -12.40 -1.60
C VAL A 203 -12.84 -11.08 -0.96
N LEU A 204 -13.31 -9.96 -1.50
CA LEU A 204 -13.02 -8.65 -0.92
C LEU A 204 -14.25 -8.10 -0.20
N LEU A 205 -14.00 -7.51 0.97
CA LEU A 205 -14.88 -6.50 1.53
C LEU A 205 -14.20 -5.17 1.22
N ASP A 206 -14.63 -4.53 0.14
CA ASP A 206 -14.06 -3.30 -0.38
C ASP A 206 -14.80 -2.08 0.19
N ASN A 207 -14.07 -0.97 0.37
CA ASN A 207 -14.60 0.28 0.93
C ASN A 207 -15.44 0.09 2.20
N VAL A 208 -14.91 -0.65 3.16
CA VAL A 208 -15.56 -0.85 4.45
C VAL A 208 -15.45 0.42 5.28
N GLU A 209 -16.60 1.03 5.50
CA GLU A 209 -16.75 2.28 6.26
C GLU A 209 -17.71 2.04 7.42
N ALA A 210 -17.44 2.69 8.55
CA ALA A 210 -18.36 2.76 9.68
C ALA A 210 -18.91 4.20 9.75
N CYS A 211 -20.21 4.35 9.54
CA CYS A 211 -20.89 5.62 9.37
C CYS A 211 -21.86 5.91 10.51
N VAL A 212 -21.81 7.12 11.06
CA VAL A 212 -22.74 7.61 12.08
C VAL A 212 -24.03 8.07 11.41
N LEU A 213 -25.14 7.38 11.68
CA LEU A 213 -26.42 7.55 10.96
C LEU A 213 -27.00 8.97 10.98
N VAL A 214 -26.75 9.74 12.04
CA VAL A 214 -27.32 11.08 12.23
C VAL A 214 -26.52 12.16 11.48
N GLN A 215 -25.22 11.93 11.28
CA GLN A 215 -24.29 12.93 10.77
C GLN A 215 -23.76 12.58 9.37
N ASP A 216 -24.00 11.36 8.89
CA ASP A 216 -23.43 10.77 7.67
C ASP A 216 -21.89 10.93 7.60
N GLU A 217 -21.26 10.96 8.78
CA GLU A 217 -19.82 10.98 8.94
C GLU A 217 -19.32 9.54 9.01
N CYS A 218 -18.35 9.19 8.17
CA CYS A 218 -17.81 7.84 8.03
C CYS A 218 -16.30 7.81 8.31
N ASP A 219 -15.84 6.72 8.93
CA ASP A 219 -14.41 6.42 9.03
C ASP A 219 -13.78 6.25 7.64
N PRO A 220 -12.45 6.49 7.50
CA PRO A 220 -11.75 6.19 6.25
C PRO A 220 -11.96 4.74 5.79
N PRO A 221 -12.20 4.51 4.48
CA PRO A 221 -12.53 3.18 3.98
C PRO A 221 -11.37 2.19 4.19
N ALA A 222 -11.72 1.01 4.69
CA ALA A 222 -10.81 -0.12 4.80
C ALA A 222 -11.10 -1.17 3.72
N LYS A 223 -10.06 -1.87 3.28
CA LYS A 223 -10.17 -3.01 2.35
C LYS A 223 -9.75 -4.28 3.07
N TYR A 224 -10.60 -5.30 3.07
CA TYR A 224 -10.29 -6.61 3.65
C TYR A 224 -10.24 -7.70 2.57
N HIS A 225 -9.11 -8.38 2.51
CA HIS A 225 -8.90 -9.58 1.70
C HIS A 225 -9.26 -10.81 2.52
N LEU A 226 -10.48 -11.32 2.34
CA LEU A 226 -10.99 -12.46 3.10
C LEU A 226 -10.65 -13.77 2.38
N ARG A 227 -9.58 -14.42 2.84
CA ARG A 227 -9.09 -15.70 2.29
C ARG A 227 -10.10 -16.85 2.50
N PRO A 228 -9.98 -17.96 1.74
CA PRO A 228 -10.80 -19.15 1.93
C PRO A 228 -10.84 -19.63 3.39
N GLY A 229 -12.03 -19.97 3.89
CA GLY A 229 -12.27 -20.46 5.24
C GLY A 229 -12.25 -19.37 6.33
N ARG A 230 -12.09 -18.10 5.97
CA ARG A 230 -11.93 -17.00 6.95
C ARG A 230 -13.20 -16.20 7.15
N THR A 231 -13.29 -15.56 8.31
CA THR A 231 -14.41 -14.72 8.72
C THR A 231 -13.99 -13.27 8.99
N ARG A 232 -14.92 -12.35 8.81
CA ARG A 232 -14.85 -10.96 9.29
C ARG A 232 -16.11 -10.68 10.10
N GLU A 233 -15.93 -10.18 11.31
CA GLU A 233 -17.04 -9.81 12.19
C GLU A 233 -17.21 -8.29 12.25
N PHE A 234 -18.46 -7.85 12.37
CA PHE A 234 -18.87 -6.47 12.57
C PHE A 234 -19.79 -6.43 13.79
N VAL A 235 -19.37 -5.71 14.83
CA VAL A 235 -20.14 -5.58 16.08
C VAL A 235 -21.17 -4.49 15.92
N GLU A 236 -22.45 -4.80 16.15
CA GLU A 236 -23.51 -3.81 16.08
C GLU A 236 -23.35 -2.77 17.19
N LYS A 237 -23.49 -1.50 16.82
CA LYS A 237 -23.54 -0.37 17.75
C LYS A 237 -24.74 0.50 17.40
N PRO A 238 -25.57 0.90 18.38
CA PRO A 238 -26.68 1.82 18.12
C PRO A 238 -26.20 3.10 17.44
N GLY A 239 -26.91 3.54 16.40
CA GLY A 239 -26.55 4.75 15.64
C GLY A 239 -25.40 4.58 14.63
N LEU A 240 -24.85 3.38 14.48
CA LEU A 240 -23.77 3.07 13.53
C LEU A 240 -24.26 2.14 12.41
N GLU A 241 -23.82 2.42 11.18
CA GLU A 241 -24.01 1.58 10.00
C GLU A 241 -22.66 1.26 9.36
N TYR A 242 -22.43 0.00 9.01
CA TYR A 242 -21.31 -0.40 8.17
C TYR A 242 -21.74 -0.49 6.71
N ARG A 243 -21.03 0.20 5.84
CA ARG A 243 -21.25 0.17 4.37
C ARG A 243 -20.01 -0.42 3.70
N PHE A 244 -20.20 -1.30 2.73
CA PHE A 244 -19.11 -1.87 1.93
C PHE A 244 -19.61 -2.54 0.64
N GLU A 245 -18.68 -2.87 -0.25
CA GLU A 245 -18.93 -3.77 -1.37
C GLU A 245 -18.38 -5.16 -1.08
N LEU A 246 -19.23 -6.19 -1.14
CA LEU A 246 -18.78 -7.57 -1.27
C LEU A 246 -18.39 -7.82 -2.73
N VAL A 247 -17.13 -8.19 -2.96
CA VAL A 247 -16.60 -8.48 -4.30
C VAL A 247 -16.18 -9.94 -4.40
N GLU A 248 -16.82 -10.66 -5.33
CA GLU A 248 -16.60 -12.07 -5.65
C GLU A 248 -16.20 -12.19 -7.13
N GLY A 249 -14.90 -12.14 -7.41
CA GLY A 249 -14.41 -12.02 -8.77
C GLY A 249 -14.78 -10.66 -9.37
N ASP A 250 -15.55 -10.67 -10.45
CA ASP A 250 -16.07 -9.44 -11.09
C ASP A 250 -17.42 -8.99 -10.51
N ALA A 251 -18.11 -9.86 -9.77
CA ALA A 251 -19.39 -9.54 -9.16
C ALA A 251 -19.20 -8.63 -7.96
N ARG A 252 -20.01 -7.57 -7.88
CA ARG A 252 -20.03 -6.60 -6.78
C ARG A 252 -21.43 -6.49 -6.21
N LYS A 253 -21.53 -6.48 -4.89
CA LYS A 253 -22.80 -6.29 -4.17
C LYS A 253 -22.61 -5.29 -3.04
N ALA A 254 -23.38 -4.21 -3.06
CA ALA A 254 -23.44 -3.26 -1.96
C ALA A 254 -24.08 -3.91 -0.72
N MET A 255 -23.47 -3.69 0.43
CA MET A 255 -23.85 -4.27 1.72
C MET A 255 -23.98 -3.16 2.76
N ASN A 256 -25.05 -3.21 3.55
CA ASN A 256 -25.29 -2.31 4.67
C ASN A 256 -25.64 -3.12 5.91
N PHE A 257 -24.83 -3.02 6.96
CA PHE A 257 -25.08 -3.67 8.25
C PHE A 257 -25.33 -2.62 9.31
N LYS A 258 -26.48 -2.67 9.97
CA LYS A 258 -26.82 -1.76 11.07
C LYS A 258 -27.50 -2.53 12.19
N ALA A 259 -27.46 -1.94 13.38
CA ALA A 259 -28.30 -2.40 14.48
C ALA A 259 -29.79 -2.28 14.09
N GLU A 260 -30.61 -3.17 14.64
CA GLU A 260 -32.07 -3.03 14.56
C GLU A 260 -32.58 -1.94 15.49
#